data_AF-A0A9Q3FHF1-F1
#
_entry.id   AF-A0A9Q3FHF1-F1
#
_cell.length_a   1.000
_cell.length_b   1.000
_cell.length_c   1.000
_cell.angle_alpha   90.00
_cell.angle_beta   90.00
_cell.angle_gamma   90.00
#
_symmetry.space_group_name_H-M   'P 1'
#
loop_
_entity.id
_entity.type
_entity.pdbx_description
1 polymer ?
#
loop_
_entity_poly.entity_id
_entity_poly.type
_entity_poly.pdbx_seq_one_letter_code
_entity_poly.pdbx_strand_id
1 'polypeptide(L)'
;MFQQGRLVKLNSDADSGSADLRCLSGCINEYPYPWQVAVTPSMKAPECFYGTQSFKVIRFIQSWKLIFNNYLANFSQDRKKVLYATSFLIGSNAKWIERYLSNLTNQDPSYLHNSWNLLESQLFTLFMDPNEVRKAEAELAALQMKEGRHVSLYIANFRSLVSRIGD
;
A
#
# COMPACT_ATOMS: atom_id res chain seq x y z
N MET A 1 -42.36 29.69 -37.75
CA MET A 1 -41.20 28.87 -37.35
C MET A 1 -40.54 28.29 -38.59
N PHE A 2 -39.52 28.98 -39.08
CA PHE A 2 -38.52 28.52 -40.06
C PHE A 2 -37.42 27.76 -39.28
N GLN A 3 -36.64 26.78 -39.73
CA GLN A 3 -36.26 26.20 -41.04
C GLN A 3 -35.69 24.77 -40.80
N GLN A 4 -35.54 23.99 -41.87
CA GLN A 4 -34.87 22.68 -41.95
C GLN A 4 -33.33 22.81 -41.97
N GLY A 5 -32.60 21.70 -41.69
CA GLY A 5 -31.42 21.37 -42.51
C GLY A 5 -30.20 20.69 -41.86
N ARG A 6 -30.03 19.39 -42.20
CA ARG A 6 -28.80 18.72 -42.72
C ARG A 6 -27.70 18.22 -41.77
N LEU A 7 -27.65 16.87 -41.67
CA LEU A 7 -26.51 15.92 -41.81
C LEU A 7 -25.09 16.39 -41.51
N VAL A 8 -24.35 15.62 -40.70
CA VAL A 8 -23.09 14.93 -41.09
C VAL A 8 -22.85 13.71 -40.16
N LYS A 9 -22.60 12.54 -40.76
CA LYS A 9 -22.04 11.32 -40.15
C LYS A 9 -20.56 11.52 -39.85
N LEU A 10 -20.07 11.03 -38.72
CA LEU A 10 -18.64 10.71 -38.57
C LEU A 10 -18.50 9.28 -38.05
N ASN A 11 -18.18 8.36 -38.96
CA ASN A 11 -17.42 7.16 -38.68
C ASN A 11 -16.24 7.17 -39.66
N SER A 12 -15.02 7.20 -39.15
CA SER A 12 -13.90 6.45 -39.71
C SER A 12 -12.81 6.34 -38.64
N ASP A 13 -12.63 5.12 -38.17
CA ASP A 13 -11.50 4.65 -37.39
C ASP A 13 -10.16 4.89 -38.11
N ALA A 14 -9.09 5.17 -37.35
CA ALA A 14 -7.72 4.73 -37.64
C ALA A 14 -6.78 5.14 -36.48
N ASP A 15 -6.72 4.25 -35.50
CA ASP A 15 -5.53 3.54 -35.01
C ASP A 15 -4.21 4.26 -34.60
N SER A 16 -3.60 3.63 -33.59
CA SER A 16 -2.21 3.67 -33.14
C SER A 16 -1.77 4.77 -32.16
N GLY A 17 -1.61 4.38 -30.88
CA GLY A 17 -0.90 5.21 -29.91
C GLY A 17 -1.01 4.77 -28.46
N SER A 18 -0.42 3.62 -28.12
CA SER A 18 0.16 3.28 -26.81
C SER A 18 -0.50 3.91 -25.56
N ALA A 19 -1.39 3.15 -24.90
CA ALA A 19 -1.88 3.50 -23.56
C ALA A 19 -0.76 3.33 -22.52
N ASP A 20 0.07 4.36 -22.34
CA ASP A 20 0.94 4.50 -21.17
C ASP A 20 0.10 5.05 -20.01
N LEU A 21 -0.52 4.14 -19.25
CA LEU A 21 -1.25 4.45 -18.02
C LEU A 21 -0.28 4.80 -16.90
N ARG A 22 0.32 5.99 -16.99
CA ARG A 22 0.97 6.62 -15.84
C ARG A 22 -0.12 7.06 -14.88
N CYS A 23 -0.21 6.34 -13.78
CA CYS A 23 -1.10 6.59 -12.66
C CYS A 23 -1.20 8.09 -12.31
N LEU A 24 -2.43 8.62 -12.45
CA LEU A 24 -3.03 9.72 -11.69
C LEU A 24 -2.07 10.78 -11.11
N SER A 25 -1.44 11.59 -11.97
CA SER A 25 -0.68 12.79 -11.56
C SER A 25 -1.23 14.05 -12.22
N GLY A 26 -2.49 14.39 -11.99
CA GLY A 26 -3.04 15.61 -12.59
C GLY A 26 -4.41 16.01 -12.08
N CYS A 27 -4.53 16.40 -10.81
CA CYS A 27 -5.63 17.23 -10.33
C CYS A 27 -5.16 18.07 -9.14
N ILE A 28 -4.44 19.18 -9.39
CA ILE A 28 -4.37 20.29 -8.41
C ILE A 28 -4.41 21.62 -9.17
N ASN A 29 -5.22 22.55 -8.63
CA ASN A 29 -5.42 23.98 -8.92
C ASN A 29 -6.81 24.27 -9.51
N GLU A 30 -7.63 25.20 -9.01
CA GLU A 30 -7.41 26.33 -8.09
C GLU A 30 -8.81 26.84 -7.65
N TYR A 31 -9.04 27.13 -6.37
CA TYR A 31 -10.08 28.09 -5.93
C TYR A 31 -9.62 28.81 -4.66
N PRO A 32 -9.71 30.16 -4.58
CA PRO A 32 -9.15 30.92 -3.46
C PRO A 32 -10.23 31.25 -2.43
N TYR A 33 -10.16 30.67 -1.23
CA TYR A 33 -10.76 31.31 -0.04
C TYR A 33 -9.92 31.08 1.22
N PRO A 34 -9.80 32.10 2.10
CA PRO A 34 -8.78 32.15 3.13
C PRO A 34 -9.38 31.82 4.50
N TRP A 35 -9.26 30.58 4.93
CA TRP A 35 -9.19 30.23 6.35
C TRP A 35 -8.12 29.16 6.48
N GLN A 36 -7.27 29.27 7.49
CA GLN A 36 -6.15 28.35 7.74
C GLN A 36 -6.71 26.95 8.01
N VAL A 37 -7.01 26.22 6.94
CA VAL A 37 -7.11 24.77 6.99
C VAL A 37 -5.71 24.34 7.40
N ALA A 38 -5.57 23.78 8.60
CA ALA A 38 -4.39 23.01 8.91
C ALA A 38 -4.29 21.97 7.78
N VAL A 39 -3.42 22.23 6.81
CA VAL A 39 -3.17 21.31 5.71
C VAL A 39 -2.53 20.13 6.40
N THR A 40 -3.35 19.11 6.72
CA THR A 40 -2.82 17.84 7.19
C THR A 40 -1.76 17.44 6.17
N PRO A 41 -0.50 17.25 6.59
CA PRO A 41 0.57 16.91 5.66
C PRO A 41 0.11 15.74 4.82
N SER A 42 0.13 15.89 3.49
CA SER A 42 -0.25 14.81 2.59
C SER A 42 0.73 13.67 2.81
N MET A 43 0.24 12.54 3.31
CA MET A 43 1.06 11.35 3.49
C MET A 43 1.49 10.83 2.11
N LYS A 44 2.75 10.41 1.99
CA LYS A 44 3.21 9.70 0.79
C LYS A 44 2.38 8.43 0.63
N ALA A 45 1.87 8.19 -0.58
CA ALA A 45 1.18 6.95 -0.90
C ALA A 45 2.09 5.73 -0.67
N PRO A 46 1.54 4.58 -0.22
CA PRO A 46 2.28 3.34 -0.12
C PRO A 46 2.85 2.93 -1.48
N GLU A 47 3.97 2.23 -1.46
CA GLU A 47 4.45 1.53 -2.65
C GLU A 47 3.55 0.32 -2.96
N CYS A 48 3.56 -0.15 -4.20
CA CYS A 48 2.85 -1.38 -4.56
C CYS A 48 3.62 -2.61 -4.06
N PHE A 49 2.90 -3.60 -3.55
CA PHE A 49 3.47 -4.84 -3.04
C PHE A 49 3.30 -5.98 -4.06
N TYR A 50 4.42 -6.50 -4.54
CA TYR A 50 4.47 -7.57 -5.55
C TYR A 50 4.64 -8.98 -4.97
N GLY A 51 4.73 -9.11 -3.64
CA GLY A 51 4.86 -10.40 -2.96
C GLY A 51 6.20 -11.14 -3.13
N THR A 52 7.20 -10.54 -3.78
CA THR A 52 8.52 -11.17 -4.02
C THR A 52 9.55 -10.91 -2.92
N GLN A 53 9.26 -10.00 -1.98
CA GLN A 53 10.24 -9.48 -1.02
C GLN A 53 9.69 -9.64 0.40
N SER A 54 9.92 -10.80 1.02
CA SER A 54 9.38 -11.20 2.32
C SER A 54 9.68 -10.19 3.43
N PHE A 55 10.92 -9.71 3.53
CA PHE A 55 11.34 -8.72 4.53
C PHE A 55 10.67 -7.34 4.38
N LYS A 56 10.04 -7.06 3.23
CA LYS A 56 9.38 -5.77 3.02
C LYS A 56 7.93 -5.75 3.51
N VAL A 57 7.28 -6.90 3.75
CA VAL A 57 5.87 -6.93 4.16
C VAL A 57 5.62 -6.07 5.41
N ILE A 58 6.55 -6.08 6.36
CA ILE A 58 6.49 -5.24 7.57
C ILE A 58 6.49 -3.75 7.23
N ARG A 59 7.37 -3.32 6.30
CA ARG A 59 7.45 -1.91 5.88
C ARG A 59 6.17 -1.46 5.18
N PHE A 60 5.57 -2.34 4.37
CA PHE A 60 4.28 -2.07 3.73
C PHE A 60 3.17 -1.92 4.77
N ILE A 61 3.05 -2.86 5.72
CA ILE A 61 2.05 -2.79 6.79
C ILE A 61 2.23 -1.52 7.64
N GLN A 62 3.46 -1.16 7.98
CA GLN A 62 3.76 0.09 8.70
C GLN A 62 3.33 1.33 7.92
N SER A 63 3.55 1.36 6.60
CA SER A 63 3.11 2.49 5.77
C SER A 63 1.59 2.68 5.77
N TRP A 64 0.82 1.59 5.70
CA TRP A 64 -0.64 1.64 5.81
C TRP A 64 -1.09 2.10 7.19
N LYS A 65 -0.49 1.56 8.26
CA LYS A 65 -0.79 1.98 9.63
C LYS A 65 -0.56 3.48 9.83
N LEU A 66 0.50 4.05 9.26
CA LEU A 66 0.74 5.49 9.33
C LEU A 66 -0.38 6.30 8.64
N ILE A 67 -0.82 5.87 7.46
CA ILE A 67 -1.92 6.53 6.73
C ILE A 67 -3.24 6.44 7.48
N PHE A 68 -3.58 5.26 8.00
CA PHE A 68 -4.82 5.07 8.75
C PHE A 68 -4.86 5.92 10.02
N ASN A 69 -3.73 6.04 10.71
CA ASN A 69 -3.62 6.89 11.89
C ASN A 69 -3.65 8.39 11.56
N ASN A 70 -3.17 8.80 10.38
CA ASN A 70 -3.24 10.19 9.95
C ASN A 70 -4.66 10.60 9.52
N TYR A 71 -5.42 9.69 8.91
CA TYR A 71 -6.77 9.96 8.39
C TYR A 71 -7.85 9.12 9.11
N LEU A 72 -7.94 9.27 10.44
CA LEU A 72 -8.85 8.48 11.29
C LEU A 72 -10.31 8.50 10.84
N ALA A 73 -10.82 9.65 10.39
CA ALA A 73 -12.20 9.79 9.92
C ALA A 73 -12.47 8.95 8.64
N ASN A 74 -11.48 8.87 7.75
CA ASN A 74 -11.58 8.12 6.49
C ASN A 74 -11.44 6.62 6.73
N PHE A 75 -10.67 6.22 7.74
CA PHE A 75 -10.34 4.82 8.05
C PHE A 75 -10.95 4.33 9.37
N SER A 76 -12.11 4.88 9.76
CA SER A 76 -12.84 4.50 10.97
C SER A 76 -13.39 3.07 10.93
N GLN A 77 -13.57 2.51 9.74
CA GLN A 77 -14.05 1.14 9.53
C GLN A 77 -12.95 0.27 8.95
N ASP A 78 -12.78 -0.94 9.48
CA ASP A 78 -11.79 -1.91 9.00
C ASP A 78 -11.97 -2.24 7.53
N ARG A 79 -13.21 -2.30 7.06
CA ARG A 79 -13.51 -2.49 5.64
C ARG A 79 -12.84 -1.47 4.73
N LYS A 80 -12.81 -0.20 5.14
CA LYS A 80 -12.15 0.86 4.36
C LYS A 80 -10.63 0.68 4.35
N LYS A 81 -10.06 0.25 5.48
CA LYS A 81 -8.62 -0.07 5.61
C LYS A 81 -8.24 -1.23 4.68
N VAL A 82 -9.02 -2.31 4.71
CA VAL A 82 -8.74 -3.50 3.89
C VAL A 82 -8.87 -3.16 2.41
N LEU A 83 -9.96 -2.53 1.98
CA LEU A 83 -10.13 -2.15 0.57
C LEU A 83 -8.98 -1.27 0.07
N TYR A 84 -8.60 -0.26 0.86
CA TYR A 84 -7.45 0.58 0.55
C TYR A 84 -6.15 -0.22 0.47
N ALA A 85 -5.83 -1.05 1.46
CA ALA A 85 -4.59 -1.83 1.44
C ALA A 85 -4.54 -2.80 0.25
N THR A 86 -5.66 -3.47 -0.05
CA THR A 86 -5.75 -4.42 -1.16
C THR A 86 -5.58 -3.78 -2.53
N SER A 87 -5.87 -2.48 -2.70
CA SER A 87 -5.61 -1.79 -3.97
C SER A 87 -4.12 -1.62 -4.29
N PHE A 88 -3.23 -1.80 -3.30
CA PHE A 88 -1.77 -1.78 -3.48
C PHE A 88 -1.16 -3.18 -3.58
N LEU A 89 -1.97 -4.25 -3.47
CA LEU A 89 -1.52 -5.62 -3.69
C LEU A 89 -1.58 -5.90 -5.19
N ILE A 90 -0.42 -6.02 -5.84
CA ILE A 90 -0.32 -6.17 -7.29
C ILE A 90 0.49 -7.44 -7.63
N GLY A 91 0.21 -8.04 -8.77
CA GLY A 91 1.02 -9.10 -9.36
C GLY A 91 0.60 -10.51 -8.96
N SER A 92 1.33 -11.50 -9.46
CA SER A 92 0.96 -12.92 -9.37
C SER A 92 0.78 -13.42 -7.94
N ASN A 93 1.54 -12.87 -6.99
CA ASN A 93 1.48 -13.26 -5.59
C ASN A 93 0.32 -12.63 -4.83
N ALA A 94 -0.38 -11.65 -5.41
CA ALA A 94 -1.55 -11.02 -4.80
C ALA A 94 -2.87 -11.68 -5.23
N LYS A 95 -2.87 -12.59 -6.23
CA LYS A 95 -4.08 -13.21 -6.80
C LYS A 95 -5.00 -13.88 -5.78
N TRP A 96 -4.45 -14.37 -4.67
CA TRP A 96 -5.22 -14.99 -3.61
C TRP A 96 -6.30 -14.05 -3.03
N ILE A 97 -6.08 -12.72 -3.09
CA ILE A 97 -7.03 -11.73 -2.56
C ILE A 97 -8.26 -11.56 -3.45
N GLU A 98 -8.14 -11.82 -4.75
CA GLU A 98 -9.19 -11.55 -5.74
C GLU A 98 -10.49 -12.29 -5.40
N ARG A 99 -10.38 -13.52 -4.89
CA ARG A 99 -11.54 -14.30 -4.46
C ARG A 99 -12.32 -13.63 -3.33
N TYR A 100 -11.63 -12.96 -2.41
CA TYR A 100 -12.26 -12.23 -1.31
C TYR A 100 -12.87 -10.90 -1.79
N LEU A 101 -12.24 -10.26 -2.78
CA LEU A 101 -12.76 -9.03 -3.38
C LEU A 101 -13.95 -9.27 -4.33
N SER A 102 -14.20 -10.52 -4.76
CA SER A 102 -15.32 -10.86 -5.65
C SER A 102 -16.70 -10.69 -4.99
N ASN A 103 -16.76 -10.79 -3.65
CA ASN A 103 -18.00 -10.71 -2.89
C ASN A 103 -17.96 -9.60 -1.84
N LEU A 104 -17.89 -8.34 -2.30
CA LEU A 104 -17.88 -7.16 -1.41
C LEU A 104 -19.21 -6.95 -0.67
N THR A 105 -20.28 -7.65 -1.01
CA THR A 105 -21.57 -7.52 -0.29
C THR A 105 -21.61 -8.38 0.97
N ASN A 106 -20.63 -9.27 1.18
CA ASN A 106 -20.57 -10.07 2.40
C ASN A 106 -20.38 -9.18 3.65
N GLN A 107 -21.29 -9.34 4.62
CA GLN A 107 -21.32 -8.58 5.88
C GLN A 107 -20.75 -9.38 7.07
N ASP A 108 -20.36 -10.64 6.87
CA ASP A 108 -19.78 -11.48 7.91
C ASP A 108 -18.50 -10.82 8.47
N PRO A 109 -18.44 -10.52 9.78
CA PRO A 109 -17.26 -9.91 10.41
C PRO A 109 -15.99 -10.76 10.28
N SER A 110 -16.16 -12.08 10.13
CA SER A 110 -15.05 -13.02 9.93
C SER A 110 -14.54 -13.06 8.48
N TYR A 111 -15.19 -12.34 7.57
CA TYR A 111 -14.77 -12.28 6.19
C TYR A 111 -13.61 -11.30 6.01
N LEU A 112 -12.66 -11.65 5.14
CA LEU A 112 -11.37 -10.97 5.02
C LEU A 112 -11.49 -9.45 4.80
N HIS A 113 -12.40 -8.99 3.93
CA HIS A 113 -12.55 -7.55 3.67
C HIS A 113 -13.24 -6.78 4.79
N ASN A 114 -13.76 -7.43 5.82
CA ASN A 114 -14.40 -6.79 6.95
C ASN A 114 -13.49 -6.66 8.18
N SER A 115 -12.30 -7.28 8.16
CA SER A 115 -11.38 -7.30 9.31
C SER A 115 -9.95 -6.98 8.91
N TRP A 116 -9.42 -5.90 9.46
CA TRP A 116 -8.02 -5.53 9.26
C TRP A 116 -7.07 -6.59 9.81
N ASN A 117 -7.37 -7.12 10.99
CA ASN A 117 -6.53 -8.11 11.67
C ASN A 117 -6.42 -9.42 10.88
N LEU A 118 -7.50 -9.84 10.20
CA LEU A 118 -7.45 -11.02 9.33
C LEU A 118 -6.55 -10.79 8.13
N LEU A 119 -6.65 -9.64 7.46
CA LEU A 119 -5.77 -9.29 6.35
C LEU A 119 -4.30 -9.27 6.81
N GLU A 120 -4.01 -8.60 7.92
CA GLU A 120 -2.66 -8.48 8.47
C GLU A 120 -2.08 -9.87 8.80
N SER A 121 -2.85 -10.75 9.45
CA SER A 121 -2.44 -12.12 9.73
C SER A 121 -2.15 -12.90 8.45
N GLN A 122 -3.01 -12.81 7.44
CA GLN A 122 -2.81 -13.52 6.16
C GLN A 122 -1.55 -13.03 5.44
N LEU A 123 -1.31 -11.71 5.44
CA LEU A 123 -0.10 -11.14 4.85
C LEU A 123 1.16 -11.65 5.56
N PHE A 124 1.14 -11.75 6.88
CA PHE A 124 2.26 -12.34 7.62
C PHE A 124 2.43 -13.82 7.28
N THR A 125 1.37 -14.62 7.32
CA THR A 125 1.46 -16.06 7.02
C THR A 125 1.97 -16.34 5.60
N LEU A 126 1.57 -15.53 4.62
CA LEU A 126 1.91 -15.77 3.21
C LEU A 126 3.30 -15.22 2.82
N PHE A 127 3.72 -14.10 3.42
CA PHE A 127 4.90 -13.36 2.95
C PHE A 127 6.02 -13.22 3.98
N MET A 128 5.79 -13.54 5.25
CA MET A 128 6.88 -13.55 6.23
C MET A 128 7.80 -14.75 5.99
N ASP A 129 9.10 -14.56 6.21
CA ASP A 129 10.05 -15.68 6.19
C ASP A 129 9.90 -16.51 7.48
N PRO A 130 9.58 -17.81 7.40
CA PRO A 130 9.48 -18.67 8.60
C PRO A 130 10.76 -18.74 9.43
N ASN A 131 11.92 -18.46 8.82
CA ASN A 131 13.22 -18.47 9.48
C ASN A 131 13.72 -17.08 9.87
N GLU A 132 12.87 -16.06 9.85
CA GLU A 132 13.28 -14.67 10.06
C GLU A 132 14.01 -14.46 11.40
N VAL A 133 13.55 -15.10 12.47
CA VAL A 133 14.18 -15.03 13.80
C VAL A 133 15.59 -15.64 13.75
N ARG A 134 15.72 -16.88 13.27
CA ARG A 134 17.02 -17.56 13.14
C ARG A 134 18.00 -16.79 12.26
N LYS A 135 17.49 -16.14 11.21
CA LYS A 135 18.29 -15.30 10.32
C LYS A 135 18.75 -14.02 11.04
N ALA A 136 17.87 -13.38 11.80
CA ALA A 136 18.20 -12.20 12.61
C ALA A 136 19.23 -12.54 13.70
N GLU A 137 19.12 -13.69 14.37
CA GLU A 137 20.10 -14.18 15.34
C GLU A 137 21.48 -14.41 14.69
N ALA A 138 21.51 -15.06 13.53
CA ALA A 138 22.75 -15.29 12.80
C ALA A 138 23.40 -13.97 12.33
N GLU A 139 22.59 -13.02 11.84
CA GLU A 139 23.04 -11.67 11.47
C GLU A 139 23.55 -10.89 12.70
N LEU A 140 22.92 -11.07 13.87
CA LEU A 140 23.34 -10.46 15.13
C LEU A 140 24.66 -11.04 15.63
N ALA A 141 24.83 -12.36 15.59
CA ALA A 141 26.07 -13.03 15.97
C ALA A 141 27.24 -12.63 15.05
N ALA A 142 26.97 -12.37 13.77
CA ALA A 142 27.94 -11.86 12.81
C ALA A 142 28.12 -10.33 12.85
N LEU A 143 27.33 -9.60 13.65
CA LEU A 143 27.36 -8.13 13.67
C LEU A 143 28.61 -7.63 14.40
N GLN A 144 29.52 -7.05 13.63
CA GLN A 144 30.73 -6.42 14.15
C GLN A 144 30.85 -4.96 13.67
N MET A 145 31.36 -4.10 14.53
CA MET A 145 31.72 -2.74 14.14
C MET A 145 33.01 -2.79 13.33
N LYS A 146 32.91 -2.56 12.02
CA LYS A 146 34.09 -2.50 11.15
C LYS A 146 34.89 -1.22 11.42
N GLU A 147 36.20 -1.32 11.28
CA GLU A 147 37.11 -0.18 11.39
C GLU A 147 36.74 0.91 10.36
N GLY A 148 36.76 2.17 10.78
CA GLY A 148 36.38 3.31 9.94
C GLY A 148 34.87 3.53 9.73
N ARG A 149 33.99 2.75 10.37
CA ARG A 149 32.52 2.98 10.32
C ARG A 149 32.04 3.73 11.56
N HIS A 150 30.98 4.52 11.40
CA HIS A 150 30.37 5.25 12.51
C HIS A 150 29.64 4.29 13.47
N VAL A 151 29.81 4.54 14.77
CA VAL A 151 29.12 3.83 15.86
C VAL A 151 27.60 3.90 15.73
N SER A 152 27.07 5.02 15.24
CA SER A 152 25.63 5.21 15.00
C SER A 152 25.04 4.17 14.06
N LEU A 153 25.76 3.78 13.00
CA LEU A 153 25.33 2.74 12.06
C LEU A 153 25.31 1.37 12.72
N TYR A 154 26.31 1.06 13.55
CA TYR A 154 26.34 -0.19 14.32
C TYR A 154 25.15 -0.28 15.27
N ILE A 155 24.90 0.77 16.06
CA ILE A 155 23.76 0.82 17.01
C ILE A 155 22.42 0.68 16.28
N ALA A 156 22.25 1.37 15.14
CA ALA A 156 21.03 1.27 14.33
C ALA A 156 20.77 -0.17 13.84
N ASN A 157 21.81 -0.82 13.30
CA ASN A 157 21.72 -2.21 12.84
C ASN A 157 21.44 -3.17 14.00
N PHE A 158 22.14 -3.01 15.12
CA PHE A 158 21.93 -3.81 16.32
C PHE A 158 20.49 -3.74 16.80
N ARG A 159 19.95 -2.52 16.98
CA ARG A 159 18.56 -2.32 17.41
C ARG A 159 17.55 -2.92 16.42
N SER A 160 17.81 -2.78 15.12
CA SER A 160 16.96 -3.37 14.09
C SER A 160 16.96 -4.91 14.15
N LEU A 161 18.09 -5.54 14.46
CA LEU A 161 18.19 -6.99 14.59
C LEU A 161 17.51 -7.49 15.85
N VAL A 162 17.74 -6.85 16.99
CA VAL A 162 17.06 -7.18 18.26
C VAL A 162 15.54 -7.08 18.11
N SER A 163 15.02 -6.04 17.44
CA SER A 163 13.57 -5.90 17.22
C SER A 163 12.93 -7.01 16.38
N ARG A 164 13.72 -7.80 15.63
CA ARG A 164 13.22 -8.91 14.79
C ARG A 164 13.15 -10.23 15.56
N ILE A 165 13.92 -10.37 16.64
CA ILE A 165 13.98 -11.60 17.44
C ILE A 165 12.80 -11.68 18.42
N GLY A 166 12.26 -10.51 18.83
CA GLY A 166 11.25 -10.43 19.89
C GLY A 166 11.89 -10.50 21.27
N ASP A 167 11.19 -9.98 22.28
CA ASP A 167 11.56 -10.15 23.70
C ASP A 167 11.07 -11.51 24.23
#